data_AF-A0A256WMH3-F1
#
_entry.id   AF-A0A256WMH3-F1
#
_cell.length_a   1.000
_cell.length_b   1.000
_cell.length_c   1.000
_cell.angle_alpha   90.00
_cell.angle_beta   90.00
_cell.angle_gamma   90.00
#
_symmetry.space_group_name_H-M   'P 1'
#
loop_
_entity.id
_entity.type
_entity.pdbx_description
1 polymer ?
#
loop_
_entity_poly.entity_id
_entity_poly.type
_entity_poly.pdbx_seq_one_letter_code
_entity_poly.pdbx_strand_id
1 'polypeptide(L)'
;MGHAKAFEKAEQIFEATYRKVEKNSAKAEIATTPELGYQLEKKGKRAIYLGIENGYPIGNNLDNINHFYNLGARYITIVHSHNNDISDSSTDKIGPEFNGLSDFGEEVVERMNELGVMIDVSHASDSAFYDILNLSKVPVIASHSCVRALCDNPRNLSDDMLKALAEKDGVI
;
A
#
# COMPACT_ATOMS: atom_id res chain seq x y z
N MET A 1 12.48 0.13 18.88
CA MET A 1 13.47 1.00 18.21
C MET A 1 13.38 0.97 16.68
N GLY A 2 12.93 -0.12 16.04
CA GLY A 2 12.79 -0.20 14.58
C GLY A 2 11.68 0.69 14.00
N HIS A 3 10.44 0.56 14.51
CA HIS A 3 9.29 1.33 14.03
C HIS A 3 9.50 2.85 14.04
N ALA A 4 10.01 3.40 15.15
CA ALA A 4 10.26 4.84 15.25
C ALA A 4 11.24 5.36 14.18
N LYS A 5 12.31 4.61 13.88
CA LYS A 5 13.25 4.96 12.81
C LYS A 5 12.61 4.85 11.42
N ALA A 6 11.76 3.84 11.21
CA ALA A 6 11.04 3.67 9.95
C ALA A 6 10.01 4.79 9.73
N PHE A 7 9.29 5.18 10.79
CA PHE A 7 8.38 6.31 10.79
C PHE A 7 9.09 7.61 10.43
N GLU A 8 10.17 7.96 11.15
CA GLU A 8 10.96 9.16 10.87
C GLU A 8 11.50 9.14 9.43
N LYS A 9 11.95 7.98 8.96
CA LYS A 9 12.45 7.83 7.59
C LYS A 9 11.34 8.06 6.56
N ALA A 10 10.14 7.55 6.80
CA ALA A 10 8.98 7.78 5.94
C ALA A 10 8.65 9.28 5.88
N GLU A 11 8.59 9.97 7.03
CA GLU A 11 8.37 11.43 7.06
C GLU A 11 9.41 12.21 6.25
N GLN A 12 10.69 11.86 6.40
CA GLN A 12 11.78 12.48 5.63
C GLN A 12 11.61 12.27 4.11
N ILE A 13 11.06 11.12 3.68
CA ILE A 13 10.77 10.86 2.26
C ILE A 13 9.60 11.72 1.78
N PHE A 14 8.53 11.84 2.56
CA PHE A 14 7.41 12.74 2.24
C PHE A 14 7.91 14.18 2.11
N GLU A 15 8.63 14.69 3.12
CA GLU A 15 9.17 16.06 3.10
C GLU A 15 10.08 16.30 1.87
N ALA A 16 10.98 15.36 1.59
CA ALA A 16 11.85 15.44 0.42
C ALA A 16 11.05 15.46 -0.90
N THR A 17 9.97 14.67 -0.98
CA THR A 17 9.10 14.61 -2.15
C THR A 17 8.36 15.92 -2.36
N TYR A 18 7.72 16.47 -1.32
CA TYR A 18 7.09 17.80 -1.38
C TYR A 18 8.08 18.87 -1.83
N ARG A 19 9.24 18.95 -1.17
CA ARG A 19 10.29 19.93 -1.52
C ARG A 19 10.74 19.82 -2.97
N LYS A 20 10.79 18.61 -3.53
CA LYS A 20 11.17 18.38 -4.94
C LYS A 20 10.05 18.78 -5.89
N VAL A 21 8.80 18.46 -5.58
CA VAL A 21 7.64 18.83 -6.40
C VAL A 21 7.43 20.33 -6.40
N GLU A 22 7.55 21.00 -5.24
CA GLU A 22 7.47 22.47 -5.13
C GLU A 22 8.52 23.19 -6.00
N LYS A 23 9.77 22.72 -5.96
CA LYS A 23 10.84 23.24 -6.83
C LYS A 23 10.58 23.03 -8.32
N ASN A 24 9.67 22.13 -8.68
CA ASN A 24 9.27 21.82 -10.05
C ASN A 24 7.78 22.08 -10.28
N SER A 25 7.17 23.03 -9.56
CA SER A 25 5.72 23.28 -9.56
C SER A 25 5.14 23.68 -10.92
N ALA A 26 5.97 24.15 -11.85
CA ALA A 26 5.59 24.38 -13.24
C ALA A 26 5.34 23.07 -14.03
N LYS A 27 5.91 21.95 -13.59
CA LYS A 27 5.86 20.64 -14.27
C LYS A 27 5.02 19.60 -13.53
N ALA A 28 4.96 19.65 -12.21
CA ALA A 28 4.31 18.64 -11.40
C ALA A 28 3.68 19.23 -10.13
N GLU A 29 2.68 18.54 -9.59
CA GLU A 29 2.01 18.91 -8.34
C GLU A 29 1.53 17.64 -7.63
N ILE A 30 1.51 17.66 -6.30
CA ILE A 30 1.00 16.55 -5.50
C ILE A 30 -0.53 16.48 -5.67
N ALA A 31 -1.05 15.30 -5.94
CA ALA A 31 -2.48 15.04 -6.04
C ALA A 31 -2.92 14.08 -4.95
N THR A 32 -4.05 14.39 -4.33
CA THR A 32 -4.66 13.59 -3.28
C THR A 32 -6.07 13.11 -3.63
N THR A 33 -6.59 13.53 -4.78
CA THR A 33 -7.86 13.04 -5.33
C THR A 33 -7.74 12.78 -6.84
N PRO A 34 -8.60 11.93 -7.42
CA PRO A 34 -8.66 11.74 -8.87
C PRO A 34 -8.96 13.05 -9.62
N GLU A 35 -9.88 13.88 -9.10
CA GLU A 35 -10.30 15.13 -9.73
C GLU A 35 -9.12 16.10 -9.88
N LEU A 36 -8.30 16.23 -8.83
CA LEU A 36 -7.09 17.05 -8.89
C LEU A 36 -6.11 16.50 -9.92
N GLY A 37 -5.94 15.17 -9.99
CA GLY A 37 -5.13 14.53 -11.03
C GLY A 37 -5.54 14.93 -12.45
N TYR A 38 -6.83 14.77 -12.77
CA TYR A 38 -7.37 15.15 -14.07
C TYR A 38 -7.25 16.66 -14.35
N GLN A 39 -7.40 17.50 -13.32
CA GLN A 39 -7.20 18.94 -13.47
C GLN A 39 -5.74 19.31 -13.78
N LEU A 40 -4.78 18.64 -13.13
CA LEU A 40 -3.35 18.85 -13.37
C LEU A 40 -2.95 18.42 -14.77
N GLU A 41 -3.45 17.28 -15.24
CA GLU A 41 -3.23 16.81 -16.60
C GLU A 41 -3.72 17.82 -17.64
N LYS A 42 -4.94 18.35 -17.48
CA LYS A 42 -5.49 19.41 -18.36
C LYS A 42 -4.64 20.69 -18.36
N LYS A 43 -3.92 20.96 -17.26
CA LYS A 43 -2.98 22.09 -17.14
C LYS A 43 -1.58 21.77 -17.69
N GLY A 44 -1.36 20.57 -18.25
CA GLY A 44 -0.07 20.12 -18.74
C GLY A 44 0.94 19.77 -17.63
N LYS A 45 0.47 19.58 -16.40
CA LYS A 45 1.29 19.17 -15.25
C LYS A 45 1.16 17.67 -15.01
N ARG A 46 2.20 17.07 -14.43
CA ARG A 46 2.16 15.71 -13.90
C ARG A 46 1.56 15.70 -12.50
N ALA A 47 0.54 14.89 -12.28
CA ALA A 47 0.04 14.58 -10.95
C ALA A 47 0.97 13.56 -10.27
N ILE A 48 1.36 13.85 -9.03
CA ILE A 48 2.19 12.96 -8.22
C ILE A 48 1.34 12.49 -7.04
N TYR A 49 1.01 11.21 -7.01
CA TYR A 49 0.33 10.57 -5.89
C TYR A 49 1.35 9.98 -4.92
N LEU A 50 1.05 10.02 -3.63
CA LEU A 50 1.92 9.51 -2.58
C LEU A 50 1.38 8.19 -2.04
N GLY A 51 2.28 7.24 -1.81
CA GLY A 51 1.98 5.99 -1.11
C GLY A 51 3.17 5.51 -0.31
N ILE A 52 2.93 4.50 0.52
CA ILE A 52 3.94 3.88 1.37
C ILE A 52 4.05 2.42 0.99
N GLU A 53 5.20 2.03 0.47
CA GLU A 53 5.51 0.62 0.24
C GLU A 53 6.14 0.04 1.52
N ASN A 54 5.41 -0.87 2.18
CA ASN A 54 5.62 -1.44 3.53
C ASN A 54 4.86 -0.70 4.65
N GLY A 55 3.94 -1.41 5.32
CA GLY A 55 3.20 -0.92 6.49
C GLY A 55 4.04 -0.79 7.77
N TYR A 56 5.29 -1.25 7.80
CA TYR A 56 6.17 -1.21 8.97
C TYR A 56 6.28 0.16 9.69
N PRO A 57 6.27 1.33 9.00
CA PRO A 57 6.25 2.64 9.65
C PRO A 57 4.99 2.92 10.48
N ILE A 58 3.88 2.20 10.25
CA ILE A 58 2.68 2.28 11.11
C ILE A 58 3.04 1.83 12.53
N GLY A 59 3.98 0.88 12.67
CA GLY A 59 4.28 0.25 13.94
C GLY A 59 3.00 -0.33 14.54
N ASN A 60 2.81 -0.15 15.85
CA ASN A 60 1.68 -0.73 16.58
C ASN A 60 0.68 0.37 17.00
N ASN A 61 0.53 1.38 16.14
CA ASN A 61 -0.32 2.53 16.38
C ASN A 61 -1.09 2.93 15.12
N LEU A 62 -2.40 2.66 15.10
CA LEU A 62 -3.30 2.99 13.99
C LEU A 62 -3.32 4.50 13.67
N ASP A 63 -3.03 5.37 14.64
CA ASP A 63 -2.97 6.82 14.39
C ASP A 63 -1.89 7.21 13.39
N ASN A 64 -0.88 6.37 13.18
CA ASN A 64 0.13 6.61 12.16
C ASN A 64 -0.45 6.52 10.74
N ILE A 65 -1.54 5.77 10.52
CA ILE A 65 -2.26 5.76 9.24
C ILE A 65 -2.89 7.15 8.99
N ASN A 66 -3.49 7.74 10.03
CA ASN A 66 -4.05 9.10 9.97
C ASN A 66 -2.98 10.13 9.66
N HIS A 67 -1.83 10.01 10.34
CA HIS A 67 -0.68 10.87 10.11
C HIS A 67 -0.24 10.85 8.66
N PHE A 68 0.03 9.68 8.08
CA PHE A 68 0.50 9.58 6.71
C PHE A 68 -0.57 9.97 5.68
N TYR A 69 -1.85 9.68 5.93
CA TYR A 69 -2.95 10.17 5.10
C TYR A 69 -3.02 11.69 5.07
N ASN A 70 -2.82 12.35 6.22
CA ASN A 70 -2.77 13.80 6.33
C ASN A 70 -1.53 14.40 5.66
N LEU A 71 -0.42 13.66 5.61
CA LEU A 71 0.74 13.99 4.77
C LEU A 71 0.50 13.75 3.26
N GLY A 72 -0.65 13.19 2.88
CA GLY A 72 -1.09 13.04 1.49
C GLY A 72 -1.00 11.61 0.94
N ALA A 73 -0.64 10.61 1.74
CA ALA A 73 -0.64 9.21 1.31
C ALA A 73 -2.05 8.77 0.90
N ARG A 74 -2.17 8.05 -0.22
CA ARG A 74 -3.45 7.52 -0.72
C ARG A 74 -3.48 6.01 -0.91
N TYR A 75 -2.33 5.35 -0.77
CA TYR A 75 -2.26 3.90 -0.63
C TYR A 75 -1.14 3.49 0.31
N ILE A 76 -1.27 2.32 0.93
CA ILE A 76 -0.21 1.67 1.71
C ILE A 76 -0.13 0.21 1.30
N THR A 77 1.08 -0.26 1.00
CA THR A 77 1.39 -1.68 0.81
C THR A 77 1.57 -2.32 2.18
N ILE A 78 0.73 -3.30 2.53
CA ILE A 78 0.63 -3.85 3.90
C ILE A 78 1.97 -4.44 4.39
N VAL A 79 2.71 -5.10 3.51
CA VAL A 79 4.00 -5.74 3.80
C VAL A 79 4.97 -5.55 2.64
N HIS A 80 6.26 -5.82 2.88
CA HIS A 80 7.29 -5.83 1.83
C HIS A 80 7.92 -7.22 1.77
N SER A 81 9.24 -7.32 1.60
CA SER A 81 9.93 -8.60 1.39
C SER A 81 10.08 -9.51 2.61
N HIS A 82 9.80 -9.01 3.81
CA HIS A 82 9.85 -9.75 5.07
C HIS A 82 8.56 -9.48 5.84
N ASN A 83 8.19 -10.41 6.71
CA ASN A 83 7.04 -10.26 7.60
C ASN A 83 7.20 -8.99 8.45
N ASN A 84 6.07 -8.38 8.79
CA ASN A 84 6.00 -7.29 9.76
C ASN A 84 4.85 -7.56 10.72
N ASP A 85 4.70 -6.73 11.76
CA ASP A 85 3.64 -6.87 12.78
C ASP A 85 2.19 -6.81 12.21
N ILE A 86 2.02 -6.58 10.91
CA ILE A 86 0.72 -6.47 10.21
C ILE A 86 0.44 -7.74 9.39
N SER A 87 1.43 -8.30 8.67
CA SER A 87 1.17 -9.34 7.67
C SER A 87 2.42 -10.15 7.29
N ASP A 88 2.18 -11.38 6.84
CA ASP A 88 3.17 -12.25 6.22
C ASP A 88 3.51 -11.86 4.78
N SER A 89 4.81 -11.84 4.47
CA SER A 89 5.32 -11.64 3.13
C SER A 89 5.31 -12.92 2.30
N SER A 90 5.02 -12.81 1.01
CA SER A 90 5.22 -13.87 0.02
C SER A 90 6.68 -14.31 -0.14
N THR A 91 7.65 -13.48 0.28
CA THR A 91 9.07 -13.74 0.04
C THR A 91 9.90 -13.93 1.30
N ASP A 92 9.29 -13.90 2.49
CA ASP A 92 10.05 -14.15 3.71
C ASP A 92 10.54 -15.60 3.75
N LYS A 93 11.85 -15.78 3.88
CA LYS A 93 12.48 -17.10 3.89
C LYS A 93 12.33 -17.82 5.22
N ILE A 94 11.96 -17.11 6.28
CA ILE A 94 11.69 -17.68 7.60
C ILE A 94 10.35 -18.44 7.58
N GLY A 95 9.45 -18.06 6.67
CA GLY A 95 8.10 -18.61 6.56
C GLY A 95 7.05 -17.69 7.18
N PRO A 96 5.78 -18.10 7.18
CA PRO A 96 4.69 -17.31 7.74
C PRO A 96 4.79 -17.22 9.27
N GLU A 97 4.48 -16.05 9.82
CA GLU A 97 4.33 -15.80 11.25
C GLU A 97 2.87 -15.94 11.68
N PHE A 98 1.92 -15.48 10.85
CA PHE A 98 0.49 -15.47 11.15
C PHE A 98 -0.32 -16.46 10.31
N ASN A 99 0.27 -16.95 9.21
CA ASN A 99 -0.41 -17.59 8.09
C ASN A 99 -1.41 -16.66 7.41
N GLY A 100 -1.08 -15.37 7.30
CA GLY A 100 -2.02 -14.35 6.81
C GLY A 100 -1.76 -12.95 7.36
N LEU A 101 -2.84 -12.29 7.78
CA LEU A 101 -2.78 -11.09 8.61
C LEU A 101 -2.58 -11.44 10.09
N SER A 102 -1.97 -10.54 10.86
CA SER A 102 -2.05 -10.55 12.32
C SER A 102 -3.38 -9.94 12.79
N ASP A 103 -3.73 -10.12 14.07
CA ASP A 103 -4.88 -9.43 14.69
C ASP A 103 -4.80 -7.89 14.49
N PHE A 104 -3.59 -7.33 14.65
CA PHE A 104 -3.35 -5.91 14.41
C PHE A 104 -3.47 -5.55 12.91
N GLY A 105 -3.09 -6.47 12.02
CA GLY A 105 -3.25 -6.30 10.58
C GLY A 105 -4.70 -6.19 10.13
N GLU A 106 -5.61 -6.92 10.78
CA GLU A 106 -7.05 -6.76 10.56
C GLU A 106 -7.52 -5.35 10.92
N GLU A 107 -7.10 -4.83 12.09
CA GLU A 107 -7.41 -3.46 12.51
C GLU A 107 -6.84 -2.40 11.53
N VAL A 108 -5.66 -2.66 10.96
CA VAL A 108 -5.05 -1.79 9.93
C VAL A 108 -5.91 -1.75 8.67
N VAL A 109 -6.39 -2.90 8.19
CA VAL A 109 -7.28 -2.98 7.01
C VAL A 109 -8.57 -2.21 7.25
N GLU A 110 -9.20 -2.40 8.41
CA GLU A 110 -10.41 -1.66 8.78
C GLU A 110 -10.15 -0.15 8.80
N ARG A 111 -9.07 0.30 9.44
CA ARG A 111 -8.74 1.72 9.52
C ARG A 111 -8.46 2.34 8.17
N MET A 112 -7.78 1.63 7.28
CA MET A 112 -7.52 2.10 5.92
C MET A 112 -8.82 2.26 5.12
N ASN A 113 -9.76 1.32 5.27
CA ASN A 113 -11.09 1.40 4.66
C ASN A 113 -11.91 2.58 5.18
N GLU A 114 -11.92 2.83 6.49
CA GLU A 114 -12.59 3.99 7.08
C GLU A 114 -12.06 5.33 6.57
N LEU A 115 -10.74 5.43 6.42
CA LEU A 115 -10.08 6.68 6.04
C LEU A 115 -10.07 6.93 4.52
N GLY A 116 -10.32 5.89 3.72
CA GLY A 116 -10.22 5.94 2.26
C GLY A 116 -8.78 5.83 1.74
N VAL A 117 -7.92 5.08 2.44
CA VAL A 117 -6.59 4.71 1.97
C VAL A 117 -6.69 3.39 1.22
N MET A 118 -6.22 3.34 -0.03
CA MET A 118 -6.21 2.10 -0.81
C MET A 118 -5.23 1.09 -0.19
N ILE A 119 -5.67 -0.17 -0.12
CA ILE A 119 -4.83 -1.28 0.35
C ILE A 119 -4.10 -1.86 -0.85
N ASP A 120 -2.77 -1.88 -0.78
CA ASP A 120 -1.93 -2.55 -1.77
C ASP A 120 -1.44 -3.91 -1.24
N VAL A 121 -1.79 -4.98 -1.96
CA VAL A 121 -1.48 -6.37 -1.60
C VAL A 121 -0.22 -6.90 -2.31
N SER A 122 0.46 -6.06 -3.10
CA SER A 122 1.78 -6.43 -3.63
C SER A 122 2.70 -6.83 -2.47
N HIS A 123 3.52 -7.87 -2.67
CA HIS A 123 4.36 -8.53 -1.64
C HIS A 123 3.63 -9.40 -0.62
N ALA A 124 2.32 -9.24 -0.38
CA ALA A 124 1.60 -10.06 0.60
C ALA A 124 1.66 -11.55 0.23
N SER A 125 1.73 -12.41 1.25
CA SER A 125 1.56 -13.85 1.05
C SER A 125 0.18 -14.19 0.50
N ASP A 126 0.01 -15.37 -0.10
CA ASP A 126 -1.27 -15.81 -0.65
C ASP A 126 -2.39 -15.81 0.41
N SER A 127 -2.10 -16.26 1.64
CA SER A 127 -3.08 -16.23 2.73
C SER A 127 -3.45 -14.80 3.11
N ALA A 128 -2.46 -13.92 3.27
CA ALA A 128 -2.71 -12.52 3.61
C ALA A 128 -3.51 -11.81 2.52
N PHE A 129 -3.25 -12.11 1.25
CA PHE A 129 -4.04 -11.61 0.13
C PHE A 129 -5.52 -11.96 0.30
N TYR A 130 -5.86 -13.23 0.60
CA TYR A 130 -7.25 -13.65 0.77
C TYR A 130 -7.88 -13.07 2.04
N ASP A 131 -7.15 -12.96 3.14
CA ASP A 131 -7.64 -12.32 4.37
C ASP A 131 -8.02 -10.86 4.11
N ILE A 132 -7.12 -10.09 3.48
CA ILE A 132 -7.35 -8.70 3.09
C ILE A 132 -8.57 -8.60 2.15
N LEU A 133 -8.68 -9.47 1.16
CA LEU A 133 -9.76 -9.45 0.18
C LEU A 133 -11.12 -9.80 0.80
N ASN A 134 -11.14 -10.64 1.84
CA ASN A 134 -12.33 -10.99 2.58
C ASN A 134 -12.76 -9.90 3.57
N LEU A 135 -11.79 -9.28 4.23
CA LEU A 135 -12.03 -8.24 5.25
C LEU A 135 -12.35 -6.88 4.62
N SER A 136 -11.72 -6.54 3.50
CA SER A 136 -11.87 -5.21 2.91
C SER A 136 -13.26 -5.00 2.33
N LYS A 137 -13.84 -3.84 2.66
CA LYS A 137 -15.16 -3.38 2.23
C LYS A 137 -15.11 -2.55 0.94
N VAL A 138 -13.92 -2.28 0.43
CA VAL A 138 -13.67 -1.50 -0.79
C VAL A 138 -12.64 -2.23 -1.66
N PRO A 139 -12.53 -1.92 -2.97
CA PRO A 139 -11.56 -2.56 -3.83
C PRO A 139 -10.11 -2.39 -3.33
N VAL A 140 -9.31 -3.44 -3.51
CA VAL A 140 -7.87 -3.44 -3.22
C VAL A 140 -7.07 -3.48 -4.51
N ILE A 141 -5.79 -3.10 -4.44
CA ILE A 141 -4.89 -3.09 -5.61
C ILE A 141 -3.71 -4.01 -5.39
N ALA A 142 -3.18 -4.59 -6.47
CA ALA A 142 -1.86 -5.18 -6.52
C ALA A 142 -0.97 -4.27 -7.39
N SER A 143 -0.48 -3.17 -6.79
CA SER A 143 0.14 -2.06 -7.52
C SER A 143 1.31 -2.43 -8.44
N HIS A 144 2.02 -3.52 -8.14
CA HIS A 144 3.15 -4.02 -8.94
C HIS A 144 3.36 -5.52 -8.75
N SER A 145 2.40 -6.32 -9.22
CA SER A 145 2.52 -7.79 -9.28
C SER A 145 2.37 -8.29 -10.71
N CYS A 146 2.87 -9.49 -11.01
CA CYS A 146 2.69 -10.13 -12.32
C CYS A 146 1.87 -11.43 -12.18
N VAL A 147 1.75 -12.18 -13.28
CA VAL A 147 0.98 -13.43 -13.36
C VAL A 147 1.88 -14.64 -13.09
N ARG A 148 1.53 -15.47 -12.10
CA ARG A 148 2.34 -16.62 -11.66
C ARG A 148 2.42 -17.71 -12.72
N ALA A 149 1.37 -17.90 -13.51
CA ALA A 149 1.38 -18.85 -14.63
C ALA A 149 2.43 -18.52 -15.71
N LEU A 150 2.87 -17.26 -15.83
CA LEU A 150 3.90 -16.82 -16.79
C LEU A 150 5.30 -16.85 -16.19
N CYS A 151 5.42 -16.60 -14.88
CA CYS A 151 6.68 -16.64 -14.15
C CYS A 151 6.38 -17.12 -12.73
N ASP A 152 6.80 -18.34 -12.42
CA ASP A 152 6.55 -18.99 -11.14
C ASP A 152 7.42 -18.34 -10.04
N ASN A 153 6.87 -17.29 -9.44
CA ASN A 153 7.48 -16.54 -8.36
C ASN A 153 6.42 -16.24 -7.30
N PRO A 154 6.73 -16.42 -6.00
CA PRO A 154 5.81 -16.10 -4.90
C PRO A 154 5.25 -14.66 -4.93
N ARG A 155 5.96 -13.71 -5.54
CA ARG A 155 5.48 -12.32 -5.72
C ARG A 155 4.34 -12.16 -6.72
N ASN A 156 4.16 -13.13 -7.62
CA ASN A 156 3.17 -13.06 -8.68
C ASN A 156 1.87 -13.68 -8.20
N LEU A 157 0.73 -13.20 -8.71
CA LEU A 157 -0.59 -13.71 -8.34
C LEU A 157 -0.93 -14.95 -9.16
N SER A 158 -1.55 -15.96 -8.54
CA SER A 158 -2.13 -17.09 -9.25
C SER A 158 -3.37 -16.68 -10.04
N ASP A 159 -3.79 -17.48 -11.01
CA ASP A 159 -5.01 -17.21 -11.79
C ASP A 159 -6.26 -17.12 -10.92
N ASP A 160 -6.31 -17.85 -9.81
CA ASP A 160 -7.43 -17.80 -8.86
C ASP A 160 -7.41 -16.51 -8.04
N MET A 161 -6.23 -16.04 -7.62
CA MET A 161 -6.09 -14.73 -6.98
C MET A 161 -6.49 -13.60 -7.93
N LEU A 162 -6.11 -13.68 -9.21
CA LEU A 162 -6.49 -12.70 -10.22
C LEU A 162 -8.01 -12.61 -10.42
N LYS A 163 -8.69 -13.77 -10.48
CA LYS A 163 -10.16 -13.82 -10.57
C LYS A 163 -10.81 -13.27 -9.31
N ALA A 164 -10.33 -13.67 -8.13
CA ALA A 164 -10.86 -13.19 -6.85
C ALA A 164 -10.69 -11.67 -6.71
N LEU A 165 -9.54 -11.12 -7.13
CA LEU A 165 -9.31 -9.68 -7.16
C LEU A 165 -10.31 -8.96 -8.07
N ALA A 166 -10.51 -9.49 -9.28
CA ALA A 166 -11.45 -8.93 -10.25
C ALA A 166 -12.92 -9.00 -9.78
N GLU A 167 -13.32 -10.07 -9.09
CA GLU A 167 -14.66 -10.21 -8.49
C GLU A 167 -14.96 -9.16 -7.41
N LYS A 168 -13.92 -8.52 -6.86
CA LYS A 168 -14.01 -7.44 -5.87
C LYS A 168 -13.71 -6.07 -6.47
N ASP A 169 -13.79 -5.94 -7.79
CA ASP A 169 -13.47 -4.73 -8.55
C ASP A 169 -12.02 -4.22 -8.31
N GLY A 170 -11.13 -5.10 -7.88
CA GLY A 170 -9.73 -4.79 -7.63
C GLY A 170 -8.92 -4.64 -8.92
N VAL A 171 -7.70 -4.10 -8.79
CA VAL A 171 -6.81 -3.79 -9.92
C VAL A 171 -5.45 -4.42 -9.71
N ILE A 172 -4.90 -5.03 -10.77
CA ILE A 172 -3.49 -5.43 -10.90
C ILE A 172 -2.81 -4.59 -11.98
#